data_AF-Q2VZC5-F1
#
_entry.id   AF-Q2VZC5-F1
#
_cell.length_a   1.000
_cell.length_b   1.000
_cell.length_c   1.000
_cell.angle_alpha   90.00
_cell.angle_beta   90.00
_cell.angle_gamma   90.00
#
_symmetry.space_group_name_H-M   'P 1'
#
loop_
_entity.id
_entity.type
_entity.pdbx_description
1 polymer ?
#
loop_
_entity_poly.entity_id
_entity_poly.type
_entity_poly.pdbx_seq_one_letter_code
_entity_poly.pdbx_strand_id
1 'polypeptide(L)'
;MSHCPPVPPRLKDFVVATNEWMMGVSLKPVQALDLWRGAIVESVRRDAPDLSARQMALLLTVYLIPPPHTVRGLAETLNISKPAITRALDRLTEFGLVKRKVDDQDRRSVLIQRTVKGSVFLREFGDIIVTAAADANEAG
;
A
#
# COMPACT_ATOMS: atom_id res chain seq x y z
N MET A 1 -11.63 28.36 -26.57
CA MET A 1 -11.78 27.08 -27.28
C MET A 1 -11.34 25.97 -26.36
N SER A 2 -12.31 25.18 -25.89
CA SER A 2 -12.15 24.10 -24.93
C SER A 2 -11.24 23.00 -25.51
N HIS A 3 -10.04 22.84 -24.95
CA HIS A 3 -9.21 21.68 -25.23
C HIS A 3 -9.73 20.50 -24.41
N CYS A 4 -10.45 19.61 -25.07
CA CYS A 4 -10.78 18.28 -24.56
C CYS A 4 -9.46 17.53 -24.29
N PRO A 5 -9.20 17.01 -23.08
CA PRO A 5 -8.03 16.18 -22.84
C PRO A 5 -8.13 14.88 -23.65
N PRO A 6 -7.00 14.31 -24.10
CA PRO A 6 -6.99 13.12 -24.94
C PRO A 6 -7.59 11.90 -24.22
N VAL A 7 -8.26 11.04 -24.99
CA VAL A 7 -8.86 9.78 -24.54
C VAL A 7 -7.77 8.89 -23.92
N PRO A 8 -7.95 8.33 -22.72
CA PRO A 8 -6.92 7.48 -22.11
C PRO A 8 -6.73 6.17 -22.90
N PRO A 9 -5.48 5.69 -23.02
CA PRO A 9 -5.14 4.49 -23.79
C PRO A 9 -5.71 3.20 -23.17
N ARG A 10 -5.78 2.12 -23.97
CA ARG A 10 -6.42 0.85 -23.58
C ARG A 10 -5.53 0.10 -22.59
N LEU A 11 -6.17 -0.71 -21.73
CA LEU A 11 -5.60 -1.45 -20.58
C LEU A 11 -4.24 -2.15 -20.79
N LYS A 12 -3.91 -2.56 -22.02
CA LYS A 12 -2.62 -3.21 -22.36
C LYS A 12 -1.43 -2.24 -22.39
N ASP A 13 -1.68 -0.95 -22.61
CA ASP A 13 -0.66 0.10 -22.66
C ASP A 13 -0.21 0.52 -21.25
N PHE A 14 -0.98 0.16 -20.21
CA PHE A 14 -0.67 0.48 -18.81
C PHE A 14 0.50 -0.36 -18.25
N VAL A 15 0.73 -1.57 -18.78
CA VAL A 15 1.78 -2.49 -18.28
C VAL A 15 3.18 -2.09 -18.79
N VAL A 16 3.28 -1.33 -19.89
CA VAL A 16 4.57 -0.84 -20.41
C VAL A 16 5.00 0.48 -19.73
N ALA A 17 4.03 1.32 -19.32
CA ALA A 17 4.29 2.63 -18.73
C ALA A 17 4.87 2.60 -17.28
N THR A 18 4.82 1.46 -16.59
CA THR A 18 5.33 1.33 -15.21
C THR A 18 6.85 1.24 -15.09
N ASN A 19 7.58 1.07 -16.20
CA ASN A 19 9.04 0.92 -16.15
C ASN A 19 9.82 2.22 -16.44
N GLU A 20 9.16 3.28 -16.91
CA GLU A 20 9.83 4.52 -17.36
C GLU A 20 9.90 5.64 -16.29
N TRP A 21 9.29 5.43 -15.12
CA TRP A 21 9.31 6.35 -13.96
C TRP A 21 9.92 5.74 -12.69
N MET A 22 10.74 4.69 -12.83
CA MET A 22 11.56 4.21 -11.71
C MET A 22 12.69 5.21 -11.43
N MET A 23 12.46 6.15 -10.50
CA MET A 23 13.58 6.69 -9.73
C MET A 23 14.20 5.54 -8.94
N GLY A 24 15.25 4.95 -9.50
CA GLY A 24 16.05 3.94 -8.81
C GLY A 24 16.83 4.59 -7.67
N VAL A 25 16.41 4.35 -6.44
CA VAL A 25 17.22 4.69 -5.26
C VAL A 25 18.24 3.57 -5.07
N SER A 26 19.53 3.87 -5.22
CA SER A 26 20.61 2.92 -4.90
C SER A 26 20.95 3.03 -3.41
N LEU A 27 20.61 2.01 -2.63
CA LEU A 27 20.91 1.92 -1.20
C LEU A 27 21.84 0.74 -0.92
N LYS A 28 22.88 0.95 -0.11
CA LYS A 28 23.62 -0.17 0.50
C LYS A 28 22.68 -0.91 1.47
N PRO A 29 22.88 -2.23 1.72
CA PRO A 29 22.03 -2.99 2.64
C PRO A 29 21.89 -2.35 4.03
N VAL A 30 22.97 -1.77 4.57
CA VAL A 30 22.95 -1.07 5.86
C VAL A 30 22.08 0.19 5.82
N GLN A 31 22.14 0.98 4.74
CA GLN A 31 21.31 2.17 4.58
C GLN A 31 19.83 1.80 4.45
N ALA A 32 19.52 0.71 3.73
CA ALA A 32 18.15 0.21 3.61
C ALA A 32 17.60 -0.27 4.96
N LEU A 33 18.42 -0.96 5.76
CA LEU A 33 18.03 -1.40 7.10
C LEU A 33 17.84 -0.21 8.05
N ASP A 34 18.70 0.80 8.01
CA ASP A 34 18.58 1.97 8.87
C ASP A 34 17.37 2.83 8.52
N LEU A 35 17.12 3.05 7.22
CA LEU A 35 15.89 3.67 6.72
C LEU A 35 14.65 2.94 7.24
N TRP A 36 14.60 1.62 7.07
CA TRP A 36 13.43 0.85 7.49
C TRP A 36 13.25 0.84 9.01
N ARG A 37 14.35 0.73 9.77
CA ARG A 37 14.35 0.83 11.24
C ARG A 37 13.85 2.19 11.69
N GLY A 38 14.36 3.28 11.12
CA GLY A 38 13.97 4.65 11.46
C GLY A 38 12.48 4.87 11.23
N ALA A 39 11.98 4.42 10.06
CA ALA A 39 10.56 4.53 9.72
C ALA A 39 9.66 3.74 10.69
N ILE A 40 10.02 2.49 11.02
CA ILE A 40 9.26 1.68 12.00
C ILE A 40 9.29 2.32 13.38
N VAL A 41 10.47 2.72 13.89
CA VAL A 41 10.61 3.30 15.23
C VAL A 41 9.77 4.56 15.38
N GLU A 42 9.79 5.44 14.38
CA GLU A 42 8.97 6.65 14.39
C GLU A 42 7.48 6.32 14.29
N SER A 43 7.08 5.34 13.47
CA SER A 43 5.68 4.93 13.38
C SER A 43 5.12 4.40 14.72
N VAL A 44 5.96 3.71 15.51
CA VAL A 44 5.59 3.17 16.83
C VAL A 44 5.49 4.28 17.89
N ARG A 45 6.22 5.40 17.72
CA ARG A 45 6.17 6.53 18.66
C ARG A 45 4.93 7.40 18.50
N ARG A 46 4.23 7.30 17.36
CA ARG A 46 3.05 8.10 17.04
C ARG A 46 1.78 7.49 17.62
N ASP A 47 0.80 8.35 17.88
CA ASP A 47 -0.55 7.94 18.27
C ASP A 47 -1.35 7.49 17.03
N ALA A 48 -0.91 6.38 16.43
CA ALA A 48 -1.53 5.75 15.27
C ALA A 48 -1.68 4.23 15.53
N PRO A 49 -2.58 3.53 14.81
CA PRO A 49 -2.73 2.09 14.97
C PRO A 49 -1.42 1.34 14.72
N ASP A 50 -0.98 0.54 15.70
CA ASP A 50 0.17 -0.37 15.53
C ASP A 50 -0.22 -1.53 14.62
N LEU A 51 0.24 -1.47 13.37
CA LEU A 51 -0.01 -2.48 12.36
C LEU A 51 1.12 -3.51 12.39
N SER A 52 0.78 -4.78 12.61
CA SER A 52 1.69 -5.88 12.33
C SER A 52 2.21 -5.82 10.89
N ALA A 53 3.40 -6.35 10.64
CA ALA A 53 4.01 -6.39 9.31
C ALA A 53 3.06 -6.96 8.23
N ARG A 54 2.22 -7.95 8.59
CA ARG A 54 1.21 -8.51 7.67
C ARG A 54 0.11 -7.51 7.32
N GLN A 55 -0.40 -6.78 8.31
CA GLN A 55 -1.42 -5.75 8.08
C GLN A 55 -0.86 -4.61 7.23
N MET A 56 0.37 -4.16 7.53
CA MET A 56 1.05 -3.13 6.75
C MET A 56 1.27 -3.59 5.29
N ALA A 57 1.80 -4.79 5.07
CA ALA A 57 2.01 -5.34 3.73
C ALA A 57 0.70 -5.43 2.93
N LEU A 58 -0.39 -5.84 3.58
CA LEU A 58 -1.70 -5.92 2.94
C LEU A 58 -2.26 -4.53 2.61
N LEU A 59 -2.13 -3.57 3.54
CA LEU A 59 -2.56 -2.19 3.33
C LEU A 59 -1.81 -1.56 2.16
N LEU A 60 -0.47 -1.66 2.14
CA LEU A 60 0.36 -1.18 1.03
C LEU A 60 -0.05 -1.84 -0.29
N THR A 61 -0.29 -3.15 -0.30
CA THR A 61 -0.75 -3.87 -1.51
C THR A 61 -2.06 -3.30 -2.04
N VAL A 62 -3.06 -3.08 -1.18
CA VAL A 62 -4.37 -2.54 -1.57
C VAL A 62 -4.26 -1.10 -2.12
N TYR A 63 -3.29 -0.31 -1.67
CA TYR A 63 -3.17 1.10 -2.07
C TYR A 63 -2.22 1.34 -3.24
N LEU A 64 -1.19 0.51 -3.39
CA LEU A 64 -0.15 0.70 -4.40
C LEU A 64 -0.33 -0.19 -5.63
N ILE A 65 -1.02 -1.32 -5.50
CA ILE A 65 -1.32 -2.21 -6.64
C ILE A 65 -2.71 -1.88 -7.22
N PRO A 66 -2.91 -1.95 -8.54
CA PRO A 66 -4.22 -1.69 -9.15
C PRO A 66 -5.34 -2.64 -8.64
N PRO A 67 -6.59 -2.15 -8.47
CA PRO A 67 -7.76 -2.98 -8.19
C PRO A 67 -8.16 -3.84 -9.41
N PRO A 68 -9.04 -4.85 -9.26
CA PRO A 68 -9.81 -5.21 -8.07
C PRO A 68 -9.03 -6.04 -7.05
N HIS A 69 -9.29 -5.79 -5.76
CA HIS A 69 -8.74 -6.61 -4.67
C HIS A 69 -9.82 -7.49 -4.06
N THR A 70 -9.60 -8.80 -4.09
CA THR A 70 -10.44 -9.79 -3.40
C THR A 70 -9.60 -10.49 -2.33
N VAL A 71 -10.25 -11.12 -1.35
CA VAL A 71 -9.56 -11.97 -0.35
C VAL A 71 -8.71 -13.05 -1.04
N ARG A 72 -9.24 -13.64 -2.12
CA ARG A 72 -8.53 -14.66 -2.89
C ARG A 72 -7.29 -14.07 -3.59
N GLY A 73 -7.45 -12.98 -4.32
CA GLY A 73 -6.34 -12.34 -5.03
C GLY A 73 -5.24 -11.89 -4.08
N LEU A 74 -5.60 -11.29 -2.93
CA LEU A 74 -4.62 -10.86 -1.93
C LEU A 74 -3.87 -12.05 -1.29
N ALA A 75 -4.54 -13.19 -1.08
CA ALA A 75 -3.88 -14.41 -0.59
C ALA A 75 -2.85 -14.94 -1.58
N GLU A 76 -3.18 -14.91 -2.87
CA GLU A 76 -2.29 -15.30 -3.97
C GLU A 76 -1.12 -14.32 -4.09
N THR A 77 -1.37 -13.00 -4.08
CA THR A 77 -0.33 -11.96 -4.18
C THR A 77 0.68 -12.00 -3.03
N LEU A 78 0.21 -12.17 -1.79
CA LEU A 78 1.08 -12.18 -0.61
C LEU A 78 1.62 -13.59 -0.28
N ASN A 79 1.21 -14.61 -1.03
CA ASN A 79 1.53 -16.02 -0.80
C ASN A 79 1.28 -16.47 0.66
N ILE A 80 0.11 -16.11 1.20
CA ILE A 80 -0.33 -16.52 2.55
C ILE A 80 -1.76 -17.03 2.54
N SER A 81 -2.16 -17.71 3.62
CA SER A 81 -3.47 -18.35 3.68
C SER A 81 -4.64 -17.33 3.70
N LYS A 82 -5.76 -17.69 3.07
CA LYS A 82 -6.99 -16.88 3.08
C LYS A 82 -7.46 -16.49 4.50
N PRO A 83 -7.43 -17.38 5.52
CA PRO A 83 -7.77 -16.99 6.88
C PRO A 83 -6.85 -15.91 7.46
N ALA A 84 -5.56 -15.90 7.09
CA ALA A 84 -4.63 -14.85 7.53
C ALA A 84 -4.95 -13.51 6.88
N ILE A 85 -5.34 -13.52 5.59
CA ILE A 85 -5.83 -12.33 4.87
C ILE A 85 -7.11 -11.80 5.50
N THR A 86 -8.09 -12.66 5.76
CA THR A 86 -9.37 -12.27 6.39
C THR A 86 -9.12 -11.60 7.74
N ARG A 87 -8.33 -12.23 8.63
CA ARG A 87 -8.02 -11.64 9.95
C ARG A 87 -7.31 -10.29 9.85
N ALA A 88 -6.38 -10.14 8.91
CA ALA A 88 -5.71 -8.85 8.70
C ALA A 88 -6.69 -7.78 8.19
N LEU A 89 -7.54 -8.13 7.24
CA LEU A 89 -8.58 -7.24 6.71
C LEU A 89 -9.64 -6.87 7.75
N ASP A 90 -9.97 -7.77 8.70
CA ASP A 90 -10.92 -7.48 9.79
C ASP A 90 -10.36 -6.32 10.63
N ARG A 91 -9.11 -6.45 11.08
CA ARG A 91 -8.42 -5.40 11.84
C ARG A 91 -8.27 -4.09 11.05
N LEU A 92 -7.89 -4.16 9.78
CA LEU A 92 -7.78 -2.95 8.95
C LEU A 92 -9.14 -2.28 8.71
N THR A 93 -10.24 -3.05 8.73
CA THR A 93 -11.61 -2.50 8.66
C THR A 93 -12.00 -1.88 10.00
N GLU A 94 -11.65 -2.49 11.13
CA GLU A 94 -11.83 -1.93 12.49
C GLU A 94 -11.11 -0.58 12.63
N PHE A 95 -9.90 -0.47 12.10
CA PHE A 95 -9.16 0.80 12.05
C PHE A 95 -9.72 1.80 11.04
N GLY A 96 -10.66 1.40 10.18
CA GLY A 96 -11.24 2.21 9.12
C GLY A 96 -10.28 2.51 7.97
N LEU A 97 -9.20 1.72 7.82
CA LEU A 97 -8.17 1.90 6.80
C LEU A 97 -8.57 1.28 5.45
N VAL A 98 -9.44 0.27 5.47
CA VAL A 98 -10.05 -0.34 4.28
C VAL A 98 -11.54 -0.56 4.51
N LYS A 99 -12.29 -0.79 3.43
CA LYS A 99 -13.70 -1.19 3.48
C LYS A 99 -13.93 -2.46 2.68
N ARG A 100 -14.81 -3.33 3.18
CA ARG A 100 -15.34 -4.48 2.43
C ARG A 100 -16.64 -4.10 1.74
N LYS A 101 -16.77 -4.41 0.46
CA LYS A 101 -18.01 -4.25 -0.31
C LYS A 101 -18.31 -5.56 -1.01
N VAL A 102 -19.54 -6.05 -0.88
CA VAL A 102 -20.02 -7.16 -1.73
C VAL A 102 -19.94 -6.69 -3.18
N ASP A 103 -19.44 -7.54 -4.06
CA ASP A 103 -19.39 -7.24 -5.47
C ASP A 103 -20.80 -7.27 -6.06
N ASP A 104 -21.16 -6.19 -6.75
CA ASP A 104 -22.49 -6.02 -7.35
C ASP A 104 -22.68 -6.97 -8.55
N GLN A 105 -21.59 -7.42 -9.18
CA GLN A 105 -21.60 -8.36 -10.32
C GLN A 105 -21.55 -9.82 -9.88
N ASP A 106 -20.94 -10.11 -8.73
CA ASP A 106 -20.89 -11.44 -8.13
C ASP A 106 -21.03 -11.35 -6.61
N ARG A 107 -22.24 -11.61 -6.10
CA ARG A 107 -22.54 -11.54 -4.66
C ARG A 107 -21.76 -12.55 -3.80
N ARG A 108 -21.06 -13.51 -4.40
CA ARG A 108 -20.15 -14.44 -3.70
C ARG A 108 -18.76 -13.86 -3.47
N SER A 109 -18.46 -12.75 -4.12
CA SER A 109 -17.19 -12.05 -4.09
C SER A 109 -17.29 -10.81 -3.16
N VAL A 110 -16.21 -10.57 -2.42
CA VAL A 110 -16.05 -9.38 -1.57
C VAL A 110 -14.83 -8.61 -2.07
N LEU A 111 -15.08 -7.38 -2.49
CA LEU A 111 -14.07 -6.41 -2.90
C LEU A 111 -13.55 -5.63 -1.69
N ILE A 112 -12.24 -5.41 -1.67
CA ILE A 112 -11.57 -4.55 -0.71
C ILE A 112 -11.34 -3.19 -1.35
N GLN A 113 -11.88 -2.15 -0.72
CA GLN A 113 -11.82 -0.79 -1.19
C GLN A 113 -10.95 0.07 -0.27
N ARG A 114 -10.26 1.03 -0.89
CA ARG A 114 -9.52 2.09 -0.20
C ARG A 114 -10.50 3.03 0.51
N THR A 115 -10.02 3.68 1.55
CA THR A 115 -10.77 4.68 2.33
C THR A 115 -9.96 5.97 2.39
N VAL A 116 -10.64 7.09 2.66
CA VAL A 116 -9.94 8.38 2.87
C VAL A 116 -8.97 8.28 4.04
N LYS A 117 -9.40 7.66 5.16
CA LYS A 117 -8.57 7.49 6.35
C LYS A 117 -7.30 6.68 6.07
N GLY A 118 -7.40 5.60 5.29
CA GLY A 118 -6.22 4.81 4.92
C GLY A 118 -5.28 5.56 3.96
N SER A 119 -5.80 6.40 3.06
CA SER A 119 -4.96 7.29 2.24
C SER A 119 -4.18 8.29 3.10
N VAL A 120 -4.83 8.88 4.12
CA VAL A 120 -4.18 9.81 5.05
C VAL A 120 -3.10 9.09 5.85
N PHE A 121 -3.42 7.93 6.42
CA PHE A 121 -2.46 7.11 7.16
C PHE A 121 -1.21 6.77 6.33
N LEU A 122 -1.37 6.35 5.07
CA LEU A 122 -0.23 6.00 4.22
C LEU A 122 0.56 7.21 3.74
N ARG A 123 -0.08 8.37 3.60
CA ARG A 123 0.64 9.62 3.32
C ARG A 123 1.55 9.98 4.49
N GLU A 124 1.02 9.98 5.70
CA GLU A 124 1.81 10.26 6.92
C GLU A 124 2.93 9.24 7.10
N PHE A 125 2.67 7.96 6.83
CA PHE A 125 3.70 6.92 6.85
C PHE A 125 4.78 7.15 5.78
N GLY A 126 4.39 7.63 4.59
CA GLY A 126 5.33 8.04 3.54
C GLY A 126 6.24 9.19 3.99
N ASP A 127 5.68 10.20 4.64
CA ASP A 127 6.44 11.35 5.18
C ASP A 127 7.46 10.89 6.24
N ILE A 128 7.11 9.90 7.06
CA ILE A 128 8.01 9.25 8.02
C ILE A 128 9.17 8.55 7.30
N ILE A 129 8.91 7.80 6.23
CA ILE A 129 9.95 7.11 5.45
C ILE A 129 10.91 8.13 4.81
N VAL A 130 10.38 9.23 4.24
CA VAL A 130 11.20 10.29 3.65
C VAL A 130 12.10 10.94 4.70
N THR A 131 11.58 11.18 5.91
CA THR A 131 12.37 11.72 7.02
C THR A 131 13.48 10.74 7.43
N ALA A 132 13.16 9.46 7.61
CA ALA A 132 14.15 8.43 7.95
C ALA A 132 15.22 8.23 6.86
N ALA A 133 14.89 8.46 5.59
CA ALA A 133 15.84 8.38 4.49
C ALA A 133 16.88 9.52 4.52
N ALA A 134 16.53 10.71 5.03
CA ALA A 134 17.49 11.80 5.22
C ALA A 134 18.55 11.39 6.24
N ASP A 135 18.13 10.84 7.38
CA ASP A 135 19.03 10.39 8.45
C ASP A 135 19.93 9.23 8.00
N ALA A 136 19.39 8.27 7.25
CA ALA A 136 20.14 7.10 6.77
C ALA A 136 21.24 7.44 5.73
N ASN A 137 21.14 8.60 5.07
CA ASN A 137 22.16 9.07 4.12
C ASN A 137 23.34 9.75 4.82
N GLU A 138 23.17 10.26 6.04
CA GLU A 138 24.23 10.91 6.81
C GLU A 138 25.12 9.88 7.57
N ALA A 139 24.60 8.67 7.78
CA ALA A 139 25.24 7.63 8.59
C ALA A 139 26.13 6.63 7.82
N GLY A 140 26.30 6.78 6.50
CA GLY A 140 26.99 5.78 5.64
C GLY A 140 28.06 6.34 4.70
#